data_AF-A0A7S3G5M6-F1
#
_entry.id   AF-A0A7S3G5M6-F1
#
_cell.length_a   1.000
_cell.length_b   1.000
_cell.length_c   1.000
_cell.angle_alpha   90.00
_cell.angle_beta   90.00
_cell.angle_gamma   90.00
#
_symmetry.space_group_name_H-M   'P 1'
#
loop_
_entity.id
_entity.type
_entity.pdbx_description
1 polymer ?
#
loop_
_entity_poly.entity_id
_entity_poly.type
_entity_poly.pdbx_seq_one_letter_code
_entity_poly.pdbx_strand_id
1 'polypeptide(L)'
;SVLPEGTRTFSKGYGTTFEGYIKPEYEQEYTFSAVLSETDERVRMFIGSVEVLESWSGGATQVTGTYSFESTALHDISIQYINFDGTSGLDVQWEASEVGREVAATTPTSDASHC
;
A
#
# COMPACT_ATOMS: atom_id res chain seq x y z
N SER A 1 42.29 -11.67 -28.61
CA SER A 1 41.76 -10.31 -28.47
C SER A 1 41.39 -10.12 -27.01
N VAL A 2 41.81 -9.02 -26.40
CA VAL A 2 41.39 -8.62 -25.04
C VAL A 2 40.04 -7.90 -25.19
N LEU A 3 39.04 -8.30 -24.40
CA LEU A 3 37.79 -7.55 -24.30
C LEU A 3 38.08 -6.21 -23.60
N PRO A 4 37.49 -5.07 -24.03
CA PRO A 4 37.68 -3.82 -23.32
C PRO A 4 37.03 -3.90 -21.94
N GLU A 5 37.82 -3.69 -20.89
CA GLU A 5 37.33 -3.56 -19.53
C GLU A 5 36.60 -2.22 -19.40
N GLY A 6 35.28 -2.24 -19.49
CA GLY A 6 34.44 -1.09 -19.18
C GLY A 6 34.08 -1.09 -17.69
N THR A 7 34.48 -0.05 -16.96
CA THR A 7 33.94 0.20 -15.62
C THR A 7 32.45 0.50 -15.74
N ARG A 8 31.60 -0.32 -15.11
CA ARG A 8 30.19 0.03 -14.90
C ARG A 8 30.04 0.66 -13.53
N THR A 9 29.71 1.95 -13.50
CA THR A 9 29.27 2.62 -12.27
C THR A 9 27.81 2.25 -12.04
N PHE A 10 27.51 1.56 -10.95
CA PHE A 10 26.15 1.41 -10.46
C PHE A 10 25.82 2.63 -9.60
N SER A 11 24.75 3.34 -9.93
CA SER A 11 24.18 4.35 -9.04
C SER A 11 23.74 3.69 -7.73
N LYS A 12 23.77 4.42 -6.61
CA LYS A 12 23.27 3.90 -5.33
C LYS A 12 21.77 3.59 -5.35
N GLY A 13 21.04 4.20 -6.28
CA GLY A 13 19.62 3.97 -6.45
C GLY A 13 19.26 2.51 -6.72
N TYR A 14 18.09 2.13 -6.23
CA TYR A 14 17.52 0.80 -6.36
C TYR A 14 16.01 0.91 -6.51
N GLY A 15 15.40 -0.14 -7.06
CA GLY A 15 13.96 -0.26 -7.14
C GLY A 15 13.51 -1.65 -6.71
N THR A 16 12.29 -1.74 -6.19
CA THR A 16 11.67 -3.00 -5.83
C THR A 16 10.17 -2.95 -6.12
N THR A 17 9.58 -4.14 -6.26
CA THR A 17 8.13 -4.31 -6.32
C THR A 17 7.74 -5.30 -5.25
N PHE A 18 6.81 -4.88 -4.38
CA PHE A 18 6.20 -5.73 -3.38
C PHE A 18 4.86 -6.21 -3.93
N GLU A 19 4.68 -7.52 -4.02
CA GLU A 19 3.44 -8.15 -4.47
C GLU A 19 2.90 -9.06 -3.37
N GLY A 20 1.58 -9.10 -3.22
CA GLY A 20 0.95 -9.97 -2.25
C GLY A 20 -0.55 -9.77 -2.20
N TYR A 21 -1.13 -10.02 -1.04
CA TYR A 21 -2.55 -9.87 -0.80
C TYR A 21 -2.82 -9.00 0.42
N ILE A 22 -3.85 -8.17 0.35
CA ILE A 22 -4.42 -7.45 1.48
C ILE A 22 -5.84 -7.96 1.74
N LYS A 23 -6.21 -8.09 3.01
CA LYS A 23 -7.57 -8.44 3.42
C LYS A 23 -8.14 -7.31 4.28
N PRO A 24 -9.15 -6.56 3.81
CA PRO A 24 -9.80 -5.56 4.63
C PRO A 24 -10.64 -6.24 5.71
N GLU A 25 -10.75 -5.59 6.86
CA GLU A 25 -11.59 -6.06 7.96
C GLU A 25 -13.07 -5.77 7.70
N TYR A 26 -13.36 -4.68 6.97
CA TYR A 26 -14.70 -4.19 6.68
C TYR A 26 -14.87 -3.85 5.19
N GLU A 27 -16.11 -3.94 4.71
CA GLU A 27 -16.49 -3.56 3.34
C GLU A 27 -16.77 -2.06 3.28
N GLN A 28 -15.70 -1.28 3.18
CA GLN A 28 -15.77 0.19 3.25
C GLN A 28 -14.57 0.84 2.58
N GLU A 29 -14.57 2.18 2.56
CA GLU A 29 -13.43 2.97 2.14
C GLU A 29 -12.28 2.91 3.17
N TYR A 30 -11.07 2.79 2.65
CA TYR A 30 -9.82 2.90 3.39
C TYR A 30 -8.98 4.04 2.81
N THR A 31 -8.30 4.78 3.68
CA THR A 31 -7.26 5.73 3.31
C THR A 31 -5.90 5.07 3.46
N PHE A 32 -5.13 5.02 2.38
CA PHE A 32 -3.74 4.55 2.37
C PHE A 32 -2.79 5.75 2.38
N SER A 33 -1.69 5.65 3.12
CA SER A 33 -0.61 6.63 3.16
C SER A 33 0.73 5.93 2.92
N ALA A 34 1.50 6.43 1.96
CA ALA A 34 2.90 6.10 1.78
C ALA A 34 3.76 7.26 2.27
N VAL A 35 4.67 6.99 3.21
CA VAL A 35 5.64 7.96 3.73
C VAL A 35 7.03 7.59 3.19
N LEU A 36 7.66 8.56 2.55
CA LEU A 36 8.97 8.49 1.90
C LEU A 36 9.99 9.29 2.73
N SER A 37 11.25 8.86 2.70
CA SER A 37 12.36 9.55 3.37
C SER A 37 12.79 10.83 2.65
N GLU A 38 12.78 10.84 1.32
CA GLU A 38 13.23 11.96 0.48
C GLU A 38 12.25 12.22 -0.66
N THR A 39 12.21 13.46 -1.16
CA THR A 39 11.25 13.86 -2.23
C THR A 39 11.63 13.36 -3.62
N ASP A 40 12.86 12.87 -3.78
CA ASP A 40 13.34 12.26 -5.01
C ASP A 40 13.02 10.77 -5.09
N GLU A 41 12.48 10.14 -4.05
CA GLU A 41 11.93 8.79 -4.11
C GLU A 41 10.62 8.74 -4.90
N ARG A 42 10.19 7.53 -5.28
CA ARG A 42 8.97 7.29 -6.06
C ARG A 42 8.20 6.13 -5.48
N VAL A 43 6.89 6.25 -5.46
CA VAL A 43 5.99 5.18 -5.05
C VAL A 43 4.75 5.15 -5.93
N ARG A 44 4.26 3.95 -6.22
CA ARG A 44 2.95 3.71 -6.80
C ARG A 44 2.36 2.44 -6.21
N MET A 45 1.10 2.49 -5.83
CA MET A 45 0.39 1.36 -5.23
C MET A 45 -0.88 1.04 -6.02
N PHE A 46 -1.12 -0.25 -6.19
CA PHE A 46 -2.31 -0.79 -6.82
C PHE A 46 -3.03 -1.78 -5.91
N ILE A 47 -4.36 -1.81 -5.99
CA ILE A 47 -5.19 -2.92 -5.52
C ILE A 47 -5.89 -3.52 -6.74
N GLY A 48 -5.59 -4.79 -7.03
CA GLY A 48 -5.90 -5.38 -8.34
C GLY A 48 -5.27 -4.57 -9.47
N SER A 49 -6.10 -3.99 -10.32
CA SER A 49 -5.67 -3.11 -11.43
C SER A 49 -5.90 -1.62 -11.15
N VAL A 50 -6.37 -1.24 -9.97
CA VAL A 50 -6.72 0.15 -9.64
C VAL A 50 -5.53 0.83 -8.98
N GLU A 51 -5.08 1.95 -9.54
CA GLU A 51 -4.06 2.81 -8.91
C GLU A 51 -4.67 3.54 -7.72
N VAL A 52 -4.13 3.28 -6.52
CA VAL A 52 -4.63 3.83 -5.26
C VAL A 52 -3.91 5.13 -4.92
N LEU A 53 -2.58 5.12 -5.00
CA LEU A 53 -1.74 6.30 -4.78
C LEU A 53 -0.54 6.29 -5.73
N GLU A 54 -0.05 7.49 -6.05
CA GLU A 54 1.03 7.69 -7.01
C GLU A 54 1.82 8.96 -6.70
N SER A 55 3.15 8.83 -6.68
CA SER A 55 4.08 9.94 -6.80
C SER A 55 5.25 9.51 -7.68
N TRP A 56 4.99 9.39 -8.99
CA TRP A 56 6.02 8.97 -9.96
C TRP A 56 6.82 10.13 -10.54
N SER A 57 6.28 11.34 -10.46
CA SER A 57 7.01 12.58 -10.74
C SER A 57 7.89 13.03 -9.57
N GLY A 58 7.65 12.51 -8.36
CA GLY A 58 8.33 12.88 -7.11
C GLY A 58 7.76 14.15 -6.48
N GLY A 59 8.52 14.73 -5.55
CA GLY A 59 8.23 16.02 -4.94
C GLY A 59 7.41 15.95 -3.65
N ALA A 60 7.08 14.76 -3.16
CA ALA A 60 6.34 14.55 -1.92
C ALA A 60 7.03 13.51 -1.04
N THR A 61 7.08 13.75 0.26
CA THR A 61 7.49 12.74 1.27
C THR A 61 6.29 12.01 1.88
N GLN A 62 5.08 12.40 1.51
CA GLN A 62 3.84 11.73 1.91
C GLN A 62 2.84 11.77 0.76
N VAL A 63 2.27 10.62 0.45
CA VAL A 63 1.28 10.44 -0.62
C VAL A 63 0.12 9.67 -0.04
N THR A 64 -1.10 10.14 -0.28
CA THR A 64 -2.31 9.45 0.17
C THR A 64 -3.22 9.10 -1.00
N GLY A 65 -4.07 8.12 -0.78
CA GLY A 65 -5.10 7.70 -1.73
C GLY A 65 -6.16 6.88 -1.03
N THR A 66 -7.36 6.80 -1.61
CA THR A 66 -8.46 6.01 -1.04
C THR A 66 -8.82 4.85 -1.95
N TYR A 67 -9.33 3.77 -1.34
CA TYR A 67 -9.87 2.62 -2.04
C TYR A 67 -11.06 2.05 -1.27
N SER A 68 -12.18 1.82 -1.95
CA SER A 68 -13.37 1.17 -1.38
C SER A 68 -13.32 -0.32 -1.62
N PHE A 69 -13.33 -1.08 -0.53
CA PHE A 69 -13.44 -2.53 -0.60
C PHE A 69 -14.90 -2.95 -0.60
N GLU A 70 -15.33 -3.62 -1.67
CA GLU A 70 -16.68 -4.17 -1.82
C GLU A 70 -16.80 -5.61 -1.27
N SER A 71 -15.73 -6.14 -0.68
CA SER A 71 -15.73 -7.45 0.00
C SER A 71 -14.57 -7.59 0.98
N THR A 72 -14.77 -8.39 2.02
CA THR A 72 -13.71 -8.82 2.97
C THR A 72 -12.82 -9.97 2.45
N ALA A 73 -12.85 -10.25 1.14
CA ALA A 73 -11.97 -11.23 0.51
C ALA A 73 -10.52 -10.74 0.44
N LEU A 74 -9.60 -11.62 0.01
CA LEU A 74 -8.23 -11.19 -0.32
C LEU A 74 -8.24 -10.44 -1.65
N HIS A 75 -7.54 -9.32 -1.69
CA HIS A 75 -7.31 -8.50 -2.88
C HIS A 75 -5.83 -8.48 -3.19
N ASP A 76 -5.47 -8.59 -4.47
CA ASP A 76 -4.07 -8.42 -4.90
C ASP A 76 -3.61 -7.00 -4.58
N ILE A 77 -2.40 -6.87 -4.06
CA ILE A 77 -1.74 -5.59 -3.83
C ILE A 77 -0.37 -5.60 -4.51
N SER A 78 -0.03 -4.51 -5.19
CA SER A 78 1.29 -4.27 -5.76
C SER A 78 1.78 -2.88 -5.39
N ILE A 79 3.01 -2.79 -4.89
CA ILE A 79 3.65 -1.51 -4.55
C ILE A 79 5.00 -1.45 -5.26
N GLN A 80 5.14 -0.48 -6.16
CA GLN A 80 6.39 -0.16 -6.83
C GLN A 80 7.07 0.98 -6.09
N TYR A 81 8.35 0.81 -5.77
CA TYR A 81 9.15 1.81 -5.09
C TYR A 81 10.53 1.95 -5.75
N ILE A 82 10.99 3.19 -5.90
CA ILE A 82 12.31 3.51 -6.43
C ILE A 82 12.96 4.58 -5.56
N ASN A 83 14.20 4.33 -5.20
CA ASN A 83 15.13 5.32 -4.68
C ASN A 83 16.22 5.63 -5.73
N PHE A 84 16.64 6.88 -5.86
CA PHE A 84 17.70 7.27 -6.80
C PHE A 84 19.07 7.47 -6.12
N ASP A 85 19.12 8.04 -4.91
CA ASP A 85 20.34 8.22 -4.11
C ASP A 85 19.96 8.47 -2.63
N GLY A 86 20.87 8.95 -1.78
CA GLY A 86 20.51 9.50 -0.47
C GLY A 86 19.98 8.48 0.54
N THR A 87 19.18 8.99 1.48
CA THR A 87 18.46 8.19 2.49
C THR A 87 17.25 7.55 1.83
N SER A 88 16.94 6.32 2.23
CA SER A 88 15.79 5.60 1.67
C SER A 88 14.88 5.03 2.74
N GLY A 89 13.59 5.06 2.47
CA GLY A 89 12.57 4.46 3.32
C GLY A 89 11.17 4.59 2.75
N LEU A 90 10.37 3.55 2.96
CA LEU A 90 8.96 3.51 2.60
C LEU A 90 8.18 2.90 3.76
N ASP A 91 7.30 3.69 4.37
CA ASP A 91 6.30 3.21 5.32
C ASP A 91 4.91 3.31 4.68
N VAL A 92 4.20 2.18 4.60
CA VAL A 92 2.83 2.12 4.08
C VAL A 92 1.87 1.83 5.23
N GLN A 93 0.88 2.69 5.39
CA GLN A 93 -0.14 2.63 6.44
C GLN A 93 -1.52 2.75 5.83
N TRP A 94 -2.53 2.18 6.48
CA TRP A 94 -3.92 2.36 6.08
C TRP A 94 -4.86 2.42 7.27
N GLU A 95 -5.93 3.18 7.11
CA GLU A 95 -7.00 3.31 8.09
C GLU A 95 -8.35 3.20 7.40
N ALA A 96 -9.29 2.55 8.08
CA ALA A 96 -10.63 2.37 7.59
C ALA A 96 -11.48 3.60 7.97
N SER A 97 -12.36 4.06 7.07
CA SER A 97 -13.30 5.15 7.39
C SER A 97 -14.14 4.81 8.64
N GLU A 98 -14.36 5.75 9.56
CA GLU A 98 -15.03 5.47 10.84
C GLU A 98 -16.50 5.03 10.71
N VAL A 99 -17.08 5.11 9.51
CA VAL A 99 -18.49 4.79 9.23
C VAL A 99 -18.70 3.27 9.21
N GLY A 100 -18.97 2.66 10.37
CA GLY A 100 -19.44 1.26 10.41
C GLY A 100 -19.05 0.39 11.61
N ARG A 101 -18.35 0.91 12.63
CA ARG A 101 -17.85 0.10 13.78
C ARG A 101 -18.95 -0.61 14.62
N GLU A 102 -20.24 -0.44 14.34
CA GLU A 102 -21.32 -0.83 15.25
C GLU A 102 -22.15 -2.10 14.90
N VAL A 103 -21.70 -3.02 14.01
CA VAL A 103 -22.49 -4.26 13.76
C VAL A 103 -21.68 -5.56 13.81
N ALA A 104 -20.50 -5.57 14.44
CA ALA A 104 -19.71 -6.80 14.60
C ALA A 104 -19.82 -7.49 15.98
N ALA A 105 -20.54 -6.92 16.95
CA ALA A 105 -20.55 -7.48 18.32
C ALA A 105 -21.86 -7.29 19.09
N THR A 106 -22.98 -7.77 18.58
CA THR A 106 -24.02 -8.34 19.45
C THR A 106 -24.73 -9.45 18.68
N THR A 107 -24.28 -10.69 18.86
CA THR A 107 -25.19 -11.82 18.69
C THR A 107 -26.30 -11.63 19.73
N PRO A 108 -27.58 -11.42 19.36
CA PRO A 108 -28.63 -11.59 20.33
C PRO A 108 -28.64 -13.08 20.64
N THR A 109 -28.25 -13.47 21.85
CA THR A 109 -28.57 -14.82 22.33
C THR A 109 -30.09 -14.89 22.42
N SER A 110 -30.74 -15.32 21.34
CA SER A 110 -32.10 -15.79 21.41
C SER A 110 -32.06 -17.11 22.16
N ASP A 111 -32.20 -17.05 23.48
CA ASP A 111 -32.67 -18.20 24.23
C ASP A 111 -34.13 -17.91 24.64
N ALA A 112 -35.02 -18.21 23.70
CA ALA A 112 -36.45 -18.28 23.96
C ALA A 112 -36.77 -19.70 24.45
N SER A 113 -37.11 -19.78 25.73
CA SER A 113 -38.13 -20.65 26.32
C SER A 113 -37.85 -22.15 26.43
N HIS A 114 -38.01 -22.69 27.65
CA HIS A 114 -38.86 -23.87 27.94
C HIS A 114 -39.24 -23.90 29.44
N CYS A 115 -40.56 -23.90 29.68
CA CYS A 115 -41.35 -24.22 30.90
C CYS A 115 -40.98 -23.66 32.27
#